data_AF-A0A804MR37-F1
#
_entry.id   AF-A0A804MR37-F1
#
_cell.length_a   1.000
_cell.length_b   1.000
_cell.length_c   1.000
_cell.angle_alpha   90.00
_cell.angle_beta   90.00
_cell.angle_gamma   90.00
#
_symmetry.space_group_name_H-M   'P 1'
#
loop_
_entity.id
_entity.type
_entity.pdbx_description
1 polymer ?
#
loop_
_entity_poly.entity_id
_entity_poly.type
_entity_poly.pdbx_seq_one_letter_code
_entity_poly.pdbx_strand_id
1 'polypeptide(L)'
;MPLLARSTTAGPRRRAFVLALLLLPPLFLILLHRTSSPSLRPLPAPRKPSSRSQSCDYSAGEWVRDPLAGSSLRYDNTCKEIFKGWNCIANGKPNARDLLSWRWRPVGPGCELPRLDPRRFLEHLRDTSIGFVGDSLNRNMFASLVCMLRGVSGEVRKWRPAEADRGFTFLRYNLTVAYHRTNLLVHYGRWSANPNGGTLESLGYKHGYRVDVDIPDQTWVEACSFHDVLIFNTGHWWWAPSKFDPIRSPMLFFEKGRPIVPPLLPPAGLDLALQNMTFRRW
;
A
#
# COMPACT_ATOMS: atom_id res chain seq x y z
N MET A 1 19.57 -23.21 -73.50
CA MET A 1 20.00 -21.83 -73.83
C MET A 1 18.82 -21.08 -74.48
N PRO A 2 18.79 -19.74 -74.49
CA PRO A 2 17.71 -18.96 -73.82
C PRO A 2 16.89 -18.05 -74.78
N LEU A 3 15.87 -17.27 -74.39
CA LEU A 3 14.91 -17.28 -73.26
C LEU A 3 13.69 -16.37 -73.60
N LEU A 4 12.64 -16.44 -72.79
CA LEU A 4 11.47 -15.53 -72.74
C LEU A 4 11.81 -14.22 -71.98
N ALA A 5 11.06 -13.09 -72.04
CA ALA A 5 9.94 -12.63 -72.89
C ALA A 5 9.66 -11.10 -72.72
N ARG A 6 8.70 -10.57 -73.51
CA ARG A 6 7.77 -9.41 -73.33
C ARG A 6 8.02 -8.39 -72.17
N SER A 7 8.06 -7.07 -72.46
CA SER A 7 6.91 -6.12 -72.56
C SER A 7 6.32 -5.73 -71.18
N THR A 8 6.05 -4.48 -70.77
CA THR A 8 6.18 -3.09 -71.32
C THR A 8 6.16 -2.10 -70.11
N THR A 9 6.04 -0.75 -70.11
CA THR A 9 5.60 0.31 -71.06
C THR A 9 6.24 1.68 -70.67
N ALA A 10 5.84 2.80 -71.30
CA ALA A 10 6.03 4.19 -70.80
C ALA A 10 5.17 4.44 -69.52
N GLY A 11 5.31 5.51 -68.70
CA GLY A 11 5.86 6.87 -68.89
C GLY A 11 4.75 7.90 -69.24
N PRO A 12 4.98 9.24 -69.26
CA PRO A 12 6.03 10.06 -68.62
C PRO A 12 5.55 11.44 -68.05
N ARG A 13 6.40 12.17 -67.28
CA ARG A 13 6.42 13.67 -67.12
C ARG A 13 5.14 14.35 -66.51
N ARG A 14 5.17 15.46 -65.73
CA ARG A 14 6.17 16.53 -65.49
C ARG A 14 5.75 17.39 -64.26
N ARG A 15 6.74 17.95 -63.54
CA ARG A 15 6.76 19.23 -62.77
C ARG A 15 5.55 19.64 -61.89
N ALA A 16 5.82 19.83 -60.60
CA ALA A 16 4.98 20.60 -59.68
C ALA A 16 5.13 22.13 -59.86
N PHE A 17 4.15 22.90 -59.39
CA PHE A 17 4.37 24.03 -58.46
C PHE A 17 3.03 24.54 -57.88
N VAL A 18 3.07 25.07 -56.64
CA VAL A 18 2.03 25.85 -55.92
C VAL A 18 0.65 25.18 -55.71
N LEU A 19 0.42 24.67 -54.50
CA LEU A 19 -0.64 25.21 -53.62
C LEU A 19 -0.28 24.93 -52.15
N ALA A 20 -0.28 25.97 -51.31
CA ALA A 20 0.04 25.86 -49.88
C ALA A 20 -1.07 26.51 -49.05
N LEU A 21 -2.12 25.75 -48.76
CA LEU A 21 -3.16 26.05 -47.76
C LEU A 21 -3.97 24.75 -47.48
N LEU A 22 -4.85 24.76 -46.46
CA LEU A 22 -5.81 23.69 -46.12
C LEU A 22 -5.26 22.37 -45.48
N LEU A 23 -4.36 22.45 -44.49
CA LEU A 23 -4.10 21.33 -43.55
C LEU A 23 -4.10 21.75 -42.06
N LEU A 24 -5.12 22.50 -41.65
CA LEU A 24 -5.57 22.66 -40.27
C LEU A 24 -7.10 22.69 -40.24
N PRO A 25 -7.82 22.08 -39.28
CA PRO A 25 -7.39 21.14 -38.22
C PRO A 25 -7.80 19.67 -38.52
N PRO A 26 -7.38 18.69 -37.69
CA PRO A 26 -8.36 18.25 -36.67
C PRO A 26 -7.80 18.14 -35.24
N LEU A 27 -6.53 18.50 -34.98
CA LEU A 27 -5.96 18.46 -33.61
C LEU A 27 -6.77 19.28 -32.59
N PHE A 28 -7.47 20.34 -33.03
CA PHE A 28 -8.30 21.16 -32.16
C PHE A 28 -9.51 20.41 -31.57
N LEU A 29 -10.06 19.41 -32.29
CA LEU A 29 -11.13 18.55 -31.78
C LEU A 29 -10.61 17.57 -30.71
N ILE A 30 -9.37 17.10 -30.87
CA ILE A 30 -8.70 16.22 -29.89
C ILE A 30 -8.40 16.99 -28.59
N LEU A 31 -8.06 18.27 -28.69
CA LEU A 31 -7.89 19.15 -27.52
C LEU A 31 -9.22 19.40 -26.79
N LEU A 32 -10.32 19.64 -27.51
CA LEU A 32 -11.65 19.84 -26.93
C LEU A 32 -12.22 18.57 -26.24
N HIS A 33 -11.86 17.37 -26.70
CA HIS A 33 -12.22 16.11 -26.02
C HIS A 33 -11.38 15.78 -24.79
N ARG A 34 -10.38 16.60 -24.43
CA ARG A 34 -9.48 16.35 -23.28
C ARG A 34 -9.70 17.26 -22.07
N THR A 35 -10.64 18.19 -22.13
CA THR A 35 -11.01 19.09 -21.01
C THR A 35 -12.25 18.65 -20.25
N SER A 36 -12.93 17.58 -20.66
CA SER A 36 -14.01 16.94 -19.87
C SER A 36 -13.43 16.07 -18.76
N SER A 37 -12.76 16.69 -17.79
CA SER A 37 -12.48 16.04 -16.50
C SER A 37 -13.81 15.56 -15.92
N PRO A 38 -13.93 14.30 -15.44
CA PRO A 38 -15.12 13.88 -14.73
C PRO A 38 -15.26 14.76 -13.49
N SER A 39 -16.35 15.52 -13.42
CA SER A 39 -16.65 16.34 -12.25
C SER A 39 -16.85 15.41 -11.07
N LEU A 40 -15.82 15.29 -10.21
CA LEU A 40 -15.96 14.67 -8.91
C LEU A 40 -17.02 15.45 -8.15
N ARG A 41 -18.24 14.91 -8.14
CA ARG A 41 -19.28 15.37 -7.22
C ARG A 41 -18.67 15.28 -5.82
N PRO A 42 -18.59 16.39 -5.06
CA PRO A 42 -18.17 16.31 -3.67
C PRO A 42 -19.03 15.27 -2.98
N LEU A 43 -18.39 14.29 -2.32
CA LEU A 43 -19.11 13.38 -1.42
C LEU A 43 -19.96 14.25 -0.48
N PRO A 44 -21.26 13.96 -0.32
CA PRO A 44 -22.12 14.80 0.49
C PRO A 44 -21.52 14.88 1.90
N ALA A 45 -21.08 16.08 2.28
CA ALA A 45 -20.31 16.28 3.50
C ALA A 45 -21.06 15.64 4.67
N PRO A 46 -20.39 14.82 5.51
CA PRO A 46 -21.07 14.04 6.54
C PRO A 46 -21.90 15.00 7.39
N ARG A 47 -23.23 14.77 7.41
CA ARG A 47 -24.19 15.62 8.13
C ARG A 47 -23.65 15.84 9.54
N LYS A 48 -23.30 17.09 9.89
CA LYS A 48 -22.81 17.44 11.23
C LYS A 48 -23.77 16.83 12.26
N PRO A 49 -23.32 15.90 13.12
CA PRO A 49 -24.21 15.29 14.10
C PRO A 49 -24.83 16.36 14.98
N SER A 50 -26.16 16.40 15.02
CA SER A 50 -26.90 17.37 15.83
C SER A 50 -26.69 17.05 17.32
N SER A 51 -25.76 17.78 17.95
CA SER A 51 -25.51 17.84 19.39
C SER A 51 -25.38 16.50 20.15
N ARG A 52 -24.17 16.22 20.65
CA ARG A 52 -23.86 15.22 21.69
C ARG A 52 -23.95 13.72 21.31
N SER A 53 -23.59 13.35 20.08
CA SER A 53 -22.95 12.04 19.91
C SER A 53 -21.60 12.06 20.63
N GLN A 54 -21.45 11.37 21.76
CA GLN A 54 -20.14 11.19 22.39
C GLN A 54 -19.22 10.44 21.41
N SER A 55 -18.02 10.96 21.18
CA SER A 55 -17.02 10.30 20.34
C SER A 55 -16.48 9.07 21.05
N CYS A 56 -16.76 7.89 20.53
CA CYS A 56 -16.26 6.63 21.06
C CYS A 56 -14.73 6.53 20.93
N ASP A 57 -14.04 6.37 22.05
CA ASP A 57 -12.64 5.97 22.05
C ASP A 57 -12.57 4.46 21.81
N TYR A 58 -12.31 4.07 20.56
CA TYR A 58 -12.17 2.66 20.19
C TYR A 58 -10.85 2.03 20.68
N SER A 59 -9.91 2.81 21.24
CA SER A 59 -8.67 2.33 21.85
C SER A 59 -8.81 1.99 23.34
N ALA A 60 -9.82 2.55 24.02
CA ALA A 60 -10.19 2.20 25.39
C ALA A 60 -11.27 1.11 25.40
N GLY A 61 -11.02 -0.01 26.09
CA GLY A 61 -11.91 -1.17 26.05
C GLY A 61 -11.35 -2.37 26.80
N GLU A 62 -12.01 -3.51 26.64
CA GLU A 62 -11.61 -4.79 27.19
C GLU A 62 -11.80 -5.92 26.16
N TRP A 63 -11.09 -7.04 26.37
CA TRP A 63 -11.36 -8.27 25.63
C TRP A 63 -12.44 -9.07 26.35
N VAL A 64 -13.55 -9.34 25.67
CA VAL A 64 -14.65 -10.18 26.20
C VAL A 64 -14.80 -11.47 25.40
N ARG A 65 -15.29 -12.53 26.05
CA ARG A 65 -15.68 -13.76 25.36
C ARG A 65 -16.86 -13.50 24.43
N ASP A 66 -16.82 -14.11 23.26
CA ASP A 66 -17.80 -13.96 22.20
C ASP A 66 -18.67 -15.23 22.07
N PRO A 67 -19.97 -15.20 22.47
CA PRO A 67 -20.85 -16.36 22.40
C PRO A 67 -21.19 -16.79 20.97
N LEU A 68 -20.98 -15.93 19.96
CA LEU A 68 -21.26 -16.24 18.55
C LEU A 68 -20.02 -16.68 17.77
N ALA A 69 -18.83 -16.71 18.39
CA ALA A 69 -17.58 -16.98 17.68
C ALA A 69 -17.59 -18.32 16.94
N GLY A 70 -18.10 -19.39 17.57
CA GLY A 70 -18.14 -20.74 16.98
C GLY A 70 -19.00 -20.86 15.72
N SER A 71 -20.02 -20.01 15.56
CA SER A 71 -20.91 -19.98 14.38
C SER A 71 -20.62 -18.81 13.43
N SER A 72 -19.73 -17.88 13.80
CA SER A 72 -19.46 -16.64 13.08
C SER A 72 -18.01 -16.52 12.53
N LEU A 73 -17.22 -17.61 12.53
CA LEU A 73 -15.87 -17.58 11.95
C LEU A 73 -15.93 -17.19 10.46
N ARG A 74 -15.39 -16.00 10.14
CA ARG A 74 -15.48 -15.39 8.81
C ARG A 74 -14.51 -16.00 7.79
N TYR A 75 -13.48 -16.71 8.27
CA TYR A 75 -12.60 -17.58 7.49
C TYR A 75 -12.02 -18.67 8.41
N ASP A 76 -11.47 -19.72 7.82
CA ASP A 76 -10.84 -20.84 8.52
C ASP A 76 -9.34 -20.96 8.19
N ASN A 77 -8.72 -22.04 8.67
CA ASN A 77 -7.31 -22.32 8.45
C ASN A 77 -6.95 -22.77 7.02
N THR A 78 -7.88 -22.83 6.07
CA THR A 78 -7.62 -23.21 4.67
C THR A 78 -7.24 -22.03 3.78
N CYS A 79 -7.47 -20.79 4.23
CA CYS A 79 -7.21 -19.60 3.43
C CYS A 79 -5.72 -19.45 3.06
N LYS A 80 -5.43 -19.48 1.75
CA LYS A 80 -4.06 -19.57 1.20
C LYS A 80 -3.14 -18.35 1.44
N GLU A 81 -3.66 -17.22 1.94
CA GLU A 81 -2.86 -16.05 2.30
C GLU A 81 -2.35 -16.05 3.74
N ILE A 82 -2.90 -16.92 4.60
CA ILE A 82 -2.34 -17.24 5.92
C ILE A 82 -0.95 -17.86 5.69
N PHE A 83 0.08 -17.28 6.29
CA PHE A 83 1.43 -17.82 6.17
C PHE A 83 1.53 -19.17 6.90
N LYS A 84 2.02 -20.22 6.23
CA LYS A 84 2.04 -21.60 6.76
C LYS A 84 2.67 -21.68 8.16
N GLY A 85 3.79 -21.01 8.41
CA GLY A 85 4.46 -21.01 9.72
C GLY A 85 3.67 -20.33 10.85
N TRP A 86 2.64 -19.53 10.53
CA TRP A 86 1.79 -18.81 11.50
C TRP A 86 0.34 -19.34 11.52
N ASN A 87 0.03 -20.41 10.79
CA ASN A 87 -1.31 -21.00 10.76
C ASN A 87 -1.54 -21.88 12.01
N CYS A 88 -1.81 -21.24 13.15
CA CYS A 88 -1.88 -21.91 14.45
C CYS A 88 -2.84 -23.12 14.51
N ILE A 89 -3.96 -23.08 13.80
CA ILE A 89 -4.93 -24.19 13.76
C ILE A 89 -4.41 -25.34 12.90
N ALA A 90 -3.89 -25.06 11.69
CA ALA A 90 -3.31 -26.11 10.84
C ALA A 90 -2.04 -26.73 11.45
N ASN A 91 -1.30 -25.95 12.25
CA ASN A 91 -0.09 -26.38 12.96
C ASN A 91 -0.40 -26.96 14.36
N GLY A 92 -1.66 -27.28 14.67
CA GLY A 92 -2.05 -28.04 15.86
C GLY A 92 -1.91 -27.35 17.21
N LYS A 93 -1.78 -26.01 17.28
CA LYS A 93 -1.66 -25.29 18.56
C LYS A 93 -2.94 -25.50 19.41
N PRO A 94 -2.86 -26.10 20.62
CA PRO A 94 -4.04 -26.61 21.34
C PRO A 94 -5.16 -25.58 21.58
N ASN A 95 -4.80 -24.36 22.01
CA ASN A 95 -5.78 -23.31 22.30
C ASN A 95 -6.12 -22.40 21.09
N ALA A 96 -5.70 -22.75 19.86
CA ALA A 96 -5.87 -21.85 18.70
C ALA A 96 -7.33 -21.54 18.34
N ARG A 97 -8.28 -22.43 18.65
CA ARG A 97 -9.72 -22.18 18.45
C ARG A 97 -10.33 -21.32 19.55
N ASP A 98 -9.87 -21.45 20.81
CA ASP A 98 -10.33 -20.61 21.92
C ASP A 98 -9.96 -19.14 21.72
N LEU A 99 -8.76 -18.87 21.18
CA LEU A 99 -8.31 -17.52 20.83
C LEU A 99 -9.23 -16.80 19.83
N LEU A 100 -9.98 -17.52 18.98
CA LEU A 100 -10.96 -16.94 18.06
C LEU A 100 -12.30 -16.57 18.74
N SER A 101 -12.47 -16.91 20.02
CA SER A 101 -13.69 -16.62 20.81
C SER A 101 -13.58 -15.38 21.70
N TRP A 102 -12.70 -14.45 21.33
CA TRP A 102 -12.51 -13.16 21.99
C TRP A 102 -12.84 -12.01 21.03
N ARG A 103 -13.59 -11.02 21.50
CA ARG A 103 -13.85 -9.76 20.79
C ARG A 103 -13.42 -8.56 21.63
N TRP A 104 -13.03 -7.48 20.98
CA TRP A 104 -12.84 -6.19 21.63
C TRP A 104 -14.20 -5.55 21.93
N ARG A 105 -14.38 -5.06 23.16
CA ARG A 105 -15.52 -4.23 23.58
C ARG A 105 -14.99 -2.85 24.00
N PRO A 106 -15.22 -1.80 23.21
CA PRO A 106 -14.87 -0.43 23.61
C PRO A 106 -15.66 0.03 24.83
N VAL A 107 -15.12 0.99 25.58
CA VAL A 107 -15.84 1.68 26.65
C VAL A 107 -16.75 2.76 26.05
N GLY A 108 -18.00 2.79 26.48
CA GLY A 108 -18.93 3.91 26.23
C GLY A 108 -20.34 3.47 25.81
N PRO A 109 -21.39 4.21 26.20
CA PRO A 109 -22.75 3.90 25.81
C PRO A 109 -22.94 4.07 24.29
N GLY A 110 -23.36 3.00 23.61
CA GLY A 110 -23.52 2.98 22.15
C GLY A 110 -22.23 2.73 21.37
N CYS A 111 -21.08 2.54 22.02
CA CYS A 111 -19.78 2.33 21.38
C CYS A 111 -19.49 0.87 20.98
N GLU A 112 -20.52 0.02 20.84
CA GLU A 112 -20.32 -1.36 20.40
C GLU A 112 -19.86 -1.44 18.94
N LEU A 113 -18.72 -2.09 18.71
CA LEU A 113 -18.26 -2.44 17.37
C LEU A 113 -19.14 -3.57 16.79
N PRO A 114 -19.87 -3.35 15.68
CA PRO A 114 -20.57 -4.42 15.01
C PRO A 114 -19.57 -5.40 14.37
N ARG A 115 -19.98 -6.66 14.21
CA ARG A 115 -19.19 -7.63 13.42
C ARG A 115 -19.03 -7.11 12.00
N LEU A 116 -17.82 -7.20 11.45
CA LEU A 116 -17.62 -7.13 10.01
C LEU A 116 -18.54 -8.16 9.34
N ASP A 117 -19.44 -7.69 8.47
CA ASP A 117 -20.17 -8.52 7.51
C ASP A 117 -19.44 -8.41 6.16
N PRO A 118 -18.76 -9.47 5.71
CA PRO A 118 -18.01 -9.45 4.46
C PRO A 118 -18.85 -9.09 3.23
N ARG A 119 -20.15 -9.42 3.19
CA ARG A 119 -21.02 -9.06 2.05
C ARG A 119 -21.35 -7.57 2.07
N ARG A 120 -21.75 -7.04 3.23
CA ARG A 120 -22.02 -5.59 3.38
C ARG A 120 -20.75 -4.76 3.16
N PHE A 121 -19.59 -5.23 3.59
CA PHE A 121 -18.31 -4.56 3.33
C PHE A 121 -18.00 -4.50 1.83
N LEU A 122 -18.17 -5.62 1.10
CA LEU A 122 -17.96 -5.68 -0.35
C LEU A 122 -18.93 -4.79 -1.14
N GLU A 123 -20.20 -4.71 -0.75
CA GLU A 123 -21.16 -3.79 -1.41
C GLU A 123 -20.95 -2.32 -1.02
N HIS A 124 -20.49 -2.02 0.21
CA HIS A 124 -20.26 -0.65 0.67
C HIS A 124 -18.98 -0.03 0.11
N LEU A 125 -17.92 -0.84 -0.07
CA LEU A 125 -16.65 -0.42 -0.70
C LEU A 125 -16.54 -0.88 -2.16
N ARG A 126 -17.71 -1.04 -2.82
CA ARG A 126 -17.82 -1.25 -4.25
C ARG A 126 -17.12 -0.11 -5.01
N ASP A 127 -16.42 -0.45 -6.09
CA ASP A 127 -15.68 0.49 -6.95
C ASP A 127 -14.61 1.35 -6.24
N THR A 128 -13.96 0.81 -5.19
CA THR A 128 -12.83 1.46 -4.48
C THR A 128 -11.58 0.57 -4.38
N SER A 129 -10.45 1.14 -3.94
CA SER A 129 -9.19 0.44 -3.72
C SER A 129 -8.57 0.75 -2.35
N ILE A 130 -8.12 -0.29 -1.64
CA ILE A 130 -7.57 -0.23 -0.27
C ILE A 130 -6.09 -0.69 -0.26
N GLY A 131 -5.18 0.17 0.17
CA GLY A 131 -3.75 -0.13 0.32
C GLY A 131 -3.34 -0.25 1.78
N PHE A 132 -2.88 -1.43 2.21
CA PHE A 132 -2.15 -1.60 3.47
C PHE A 132 -0.67 -1.29 3.22
N VAL A 133 -0.08 -0.33 3.96
CA VAL A 133 1.28 0.17 3.69
C VAL A 133 2.14 0.10 4.94
N GLY A 134 3.02 -0.91 5.02
CA GLY A 134 3.80 -1.10 6.25
C GLY A 134 4.54 -2.43 6.37
N ASP A 135 4.71 -2.84 7.62
CA ASP A 135 5.51 -4.00 8.00
C ASP A 135 4.71 -5.32 7.98
N SER A 136 5.35 -6.41 8.44
CA SER A 136 4.75 -7.74 8.59
C SER A 136 3.42 -7.80 9.35
N LEU A 137 3.10 -6.81 10.21
CA LEU A 137 1.83 -6.70 10.91
C LEU A 137 0.71 -6.20 9.98
N ASN A 138 0.96 -5.20 9.13
CA ASN A 138 0.02 -4.85 8.05
C ASN A 138 -0.24 -6.03 7.11
N ARG A 139 0.78 -6.85 6.79
CA ARG A 139 0.59 -8.09 6.01
C ARG A 139 -0.45 -9.03 6.64
N ASN A 140 -0.48 -9.10 7.98
CA ASN A 140 -1.42 -9.95 8.71
C ASN A 140 -2.85 -9.35 8.73
N MET A 141 -2.99 -8.02 8.83
CA MET A 141 -4.27 -7.33 8.68
C MET A 141 -4.84 -7.53 7.27
N PHE A 142 -4.02 -7.30 6.24
CA PHE A 142 -4.34 -7.55 4.83
C PHE A 142 -4.81 -9.00 4.61
N ALA A 143 -4.04 -9.97 5.10
CA ALA A 143 -4.37 -11.39 4.94
C ALA A 143 -5.70 -11.74 5.64
N SER A 144 -5.93 -11.24 6.86
CA SER A 144 -7.19 -11.43 7.60
C SER A 144 -8.38 -10.89 6.81
N LEU A 145 -8.32 -9.63 6.33
CA LEU A 145 -9.38 -9.04 5.54
C LEU A 145 -9.64 -9.82 4.25
N VAL A 146 -8.61 -10.10 3.45
CA VAL A 146 -8.74 -10.86 2.20
C VAL A 146 -9.34 -12.25 2.45
N CYS A 147 -8.98 -12.93 3.53
CA CYS A 147 -9.58 -14.21 3.89
C CYS A 147 -11.08 -14.06 4.24
N MET A 148 -11.46 -13.05 5.04
CA MET A 148 -12.87 -12.78 5.36
C MET A 148 -13.74 -12.50 4.12
N LEU A 149 -13.23 -11.71 3.17
CA LEU A 149 -13.97 -11.37 1.96
C LEU A 149 -14.07 -12.55 0.98
N ARG A 150 -13.02 -13.38 0.90
CA ARG A 150 -13.02 -14.60 0.07
C ARG A 150 -13.99 -15.68 0.57
N GLY A 151 -14.35 -15.66 1.85
CA GLY A 151 -15.39 -16.53 2.40
C GLY A 151 -16.80 -16.28 1.83
N VAL A 152 -17.03 -15.13 1.17
CA VAL A 152 -18.35 -14.78 0.59
C VAL A 152 -18.31 -14.45 -0.91
N SER A 153 -17.12 -14.34 -1.51
CA SER A 153 -16.89 -14.06 -2.92
C SER A 153 -15.68 -14.84 -3.46
N GLY A 154 -15.93 -15.79 -4.36
CA GLY A 154 -14.87 -16.61 -4.98
C GLY A 154 -14.22 -15.99 -6.22
N GLU A 155 -14.89 -15.02 -6.85
CA GLU A 155 -14.45 -14.39 -8.10
C GLU A 155 -13.40 -13.30 -7.83
N VAL A 156 -12.14 -13.71 -7.70
CA VAL A 156 -11.05 -12.84 -7.25
C VAL A 156 -9.82 -12.97 -8.15
N ARG A 157 -9.47 -11.86 -8.82
CA ARG A 157 -8.23 -11.74 -9.60
C ARG A 157 -7.07 -11.37 -8.68
N LYS A 158 -6.00 -12.16 -8.68
CA LYS A 158 -4.73 -11.81 -8.01
C LYS A 158 -3.91 -10.89 -8.91
N TRP A 159 -3.53 -9.72 -8.41
CA TRP A 159 -2.76 -8.70 -9.16
C TRP A 159 -2.03 -7.77 -8.18
N ARG A 160 -0.90 -7.19 -8.60
CA ARG A 160 -0.10 -6.24 -7.84
C ARG A 160 -0.17 -4.86 -8.51
N PRO A 161 -1.03 -3.94 -8.05
CA PRO A 161 -0.96 -2.54 -8.45
C PRO A 161 0.16 -1.82 -7.68
N ALA A 162 0.67 -0.72 -8.23
CA ALA A 162 1.51 0.26 -7.53
C ALA A 162 2.64 -0.35 -6.66
N GLU A 163 3.44 -1.27 -7.23
CA GLU A 163 4.55 -1.99 -6.55
C GLU A 163 4.18 -2.83 -5.30
N ALA A 164 2.91 -3.20 -5.11
CA ALA A 164 2.47 -4.03 -3.99
C ALA A 164 3.12 -5.45 -3.96
N ASP A 165 3.50 -5.94 -2.76
CA ASP A 165 3.88 -7.36 -2.56
C ASP A 165 2.71 -8.29 -2.90
N ARG A 166 1.47 -7.85 -2.64
CA ARG A 166 0.23 -8.61 -2.86
C ARG A 166 -0.92 -7.68 -3.22
N GLY A 167 -1.86 -8.20 -4.01
CA GLY A 167 -3.17 -7.59 -4.15
C GLY A 167 -4.19 -8.53 -4.79
N PHE A 168 -5.46 -8.17 -4.62
CA PHE A 168 -6.62 -8.92 -5.07
C PHE A 168 -7.75 -7.95 -5.47
N THR A 169 -8.31 -8.12 -6.67
CA THR A 169 -9.56 -7.45 -7.09
C THR A 169 -10.72 -8.45 -6.97
N PHE A 170 -11.76 -8.11 -6.22
CA PHE A 170 -13.01 -8.86 -6.09
C PHE A 170 -13.95 -8.44 -7.22
N LEU A 171 -13.95 -9.17 -8.34
CA LEU A 171 -14.39 -8.64 -9.65
C LEU A 171 -15.84 -8.13 -9.65
N ARG A 172 -16.80 -8.91 -9.12
CA ARG A 172 -18.22 -8.52 -8.96
C ARG A 172 -18.45 -7.18 -8.22
N TYR A 173 -17.50 -6.74 -7.40
CA TYR A 173 -17.59 -5.51 -6.60
C TYR A 173 -16.60 -4.44 -7.05
N ASN A 174 -15.69 -4.77 -7.98
CA ASN A 174 -14.55 -3.94 -8.39
C ASN A 174 -13.62 -3.47 -7.24
N LEU A 175 -13.84 -3.97 -6.01
CA LEU A 175 -12.99 -3.67 -4.84
C LEU A 175 -11.60 -4.28 -5.03
N THR A 176 -10.57 -3.43 -5.03
CA THR A 176 -9.17 -3.88 -4.95
C THR A 176 -8.64 -3.74 -3.52
N VAL A 177 -7.91 -4.75 -3.04
CA VAL A 177 -7.21 -4.70 -1.76
C VAL A 177 -5.75 -5.11 -2.01
N ALA A 178 -4.79 -4.28 -1.59
CA ALA A 178 -3.36 -4.48 -1.78
C ALA A 178 -2.56 -4.34 -0.48
N TYR A 179 -1.32 -4.84 -0.51
CA TYR A 179 -0.34 -4.69 0.57
C TYR A 179 1.04 -4.32 -0.02
N HIS A 180 1.52 -3.15 0.38
CA HIS A 180 2.81 -2.57 0.04
C HIS A 180 3.75 -2.76 1.22
N ARG A 181 4.90 -3.41 0.97
CA ARG A 181 5.81 -3.83 2.03
C ARG A 181 6.92 -2.81 2.22
N THR A 182 6.76 -1.94 3.21
CA THR A 182 7.80 -1.03 3.67
C THR A 182 7.95 -1.11 5.19
N ASN A 183 9.11 -1.57 5.67
CA ASN A 183 9.25 -1.87 7.10
C ASN A 183 9.44 -0.59 7.95
N LEU A 184 9.89 0.51 7.34
CA LEU A 184 10.19 1.80 8.00
C LEU A 184 9.41 3.00 7.41
N LEU A 185 8.57 2.80 6.39
CA LEU A 185 8.00 3.83 5.49
C LEU A 185 9.04 4.58 4.64
N VAL A 186 10.14 5.04 5.24
CA VAL A 186 11.25 5.73 4.56
C VAL A 186 12.22 4.76 3.88
N HIS A 187 12.94 5.26 2.86
CA HIS A 187 13.98 4.52 2.16
C HIS A 187 15.10 4.11 3.12
N TYR A 188 15.52 2.85 3.03
CA TYR A 188 16.66 2.35 3.79
C TYR A 188 17.43 1.25 3.05
N GLY A 189 18.74 1.18 3.30
CA GLY A 189 19.65 0.26 2.65
C GLY A 189 20.88 -0.04 3.49
N ARG A 190 21.67 -1.05 3.10
CA ARG A 190 22.96 -1.31 3.78
C ARG A 190 23.92 -0.14 3.55
N TRP A 191 24.63 0.24 4.60
CA TRP A 191 25.69 1.24 4.57
C TRP A 191 27.03 0.61 4.98
N SER A 192 28.11 1.10 4.37
CA SER A 192 29.49 0.73 4.68
C SER A 192 30.39 1.94 4.52
N ALA A 193 31.41 2.04 5.37
CA ALA A 193 32.40 3.11 5.36
C ALA A 193 33.07 3.30 3.99
N ASN A 194 33.25 4.56 3.60
CA ASN A 194 34.04 4.96 2.45
C ASN A 194 35.55 4.85 2.80
N PRO A 195 36.40 4.23 1.96
CA PRO A 195 37.86 4.25 2.14
C PRO A 195 38.47 5.65 2.24
N ASN A 196 37.83 6.65 1.62
CA ASN A 196 38.25 8.06 1.69
C ASN A 196 37.80 8.76 2.99
N GLY A 197 37.12 8.05 3.89
CA GLY A 197 36.54 8.59 5.11
C GLY A 197 35.26 9.41 4.88
N GLY A 198 34.78 9.99 5.98
CA GLY A 198 33.52 10.71 6.07
C GLY A 198 33.12 10.94 7.53
N THR A 199 31.97 11.57 7.75
CA THR A 199 31.55 11.95 9.11
C THR A 199 31.22 10.74 9.98
N LEU A 200 30.59 9.70 9.43
CA LEU A 200 30.26 8.48 10.18
C LEU A 200 31.51 7.63 10.47
N GLU A 201 32.44 7.63 9.54
CA GLU A 201 33.75 6.99 9.65
C GLU A 201 34.61 7.65 10.74
N SER A 202 34.57 8.98 10.86
CA SER A 202 35.22 9.72 11.96
C SER A 202 34.59 9.44 13.34
N LEU A 203 33.34 8.97 13.38
CA LEU A 203 32.65 8.48 14.58
C LEU A 203 32.85 6.96 14.80
N GLY A 204 33.69 6.30 13.98
CA GLY A 204 34.05 4.89 14.12
C GLY A 204 33.10 3.89 13.44
N TYR A 205 32.04 4.34 12.77
CA TYR A 205 31.11 3.44 12.07
C TYR A 205 31.77 2.81 10.83
N LYS A 206 31.73 1.48 10.75
CA LYS A 206 32.25 0.70 9.61
C LYS A 206 31.15 0.15 8.72
N HIS A 207 30.04 -0.25 9.33
CA HIS A 207 28.85 -0.80 8.67
C HIS A 207 27.58 -0.36 9.41
N GLY A 208 26.44 -0.41 8.73
CA GLY A 208 25.14 -0.11 9.31
C GLY A 208 24.02 -0.21 8.27
N TYR A 209 22.90 0.44 8.56
CA TYR A 209 21.84 0.69 7.58
C TYR A 209 21.62 2.19 7.47
N ARG A 210 21.80 2.74 6.27
CA ARG A 210 21.38 4.11 5.95
C ARG A 210 19.86 4.17 5.94
N VAL A 211 19.29 5.18 6.60
CA VAL A 211 17.85 5.45 6.67
C VAL A 211 17.64 6.92 6.34
N ASP A 212 17.06 7.22 5.18
CA ASP A 212 16.85 8.59 4.69
C ASP A 212 15.49 9.11 5.15
N VAL A 213 15.46 9.85 6.27
CA VAL A 213 14.19 10.20 6.94
C VAL A 213 13.27 11.10 6.11
N ASP A 214 13.82 11.78 5.08
CA ASP A 214 13.08 12.66 4.18
C ASP A 214 12.82 12.07 2.77
N ILE A 215 13.02 10.76 2.58
CA ILE A 215 12.77 10.05 1.32
C ILE A 215 11.80 8.88 1.55
N PRO A 216 10.59 8.83 0.94
CA PRO A 216 9.70 7.68 1.03
C PRO A 216 10.29 6.45 0.32
N ASP A 217 10.00 5.25 0.82
CA ASP A 217 10.39 4.01 0.15
C ASP A 217 9.59 3.80 -1.15
N GLN A 218 10.28 3.53 -2.26
CA GLN A 218 9.67 3.40 -3.59
C GLN A 218 8.63 2.27 -3.69
N THR A 219 8.64 1.28 -2.78
CA THR A 219 7.67 0.16 -2.77
C THR A 219 6.23 0.56 -2.45
N TRP A 220 5.97 1.82 -2.05
CA TRP A 220 4.62 2.29 -1.74
C TRP A 220 4.30 3.72 -2.19
N VAL A 221 5.24 4.52 -2.72
CA VAL A 221 4.94 5.92 -3.09
C VAL A 221 3.77 6.04 -4.08
N GLU A 222 3.69 5.12 -5.06
CA GLU A 222 2.57 5.04 -6.02
C GLU A 222 1.22 4.63 -5.38
N ALA A 223 1.22 4.09 -4.16
CA ALA A 223 0.00 3.72 -3.44
C ALA A 223 -0.86 4.96 -3.12
N CYS A 224 -0.23 6.12 -2.89
CA CYS A 224 -0.88 7.41 -2.67
C CYS A 224 -1.77 7.85 -3.84
N SER A 225 -1.39 7.50 -5.07
CA SER A 225 -2.11 7.85 -6.30
C SER A 225 -3.08 6.76 -6.78
N PHE A 226 -3.04 5.56 -6.17
CA PHE A 226 -3.82 4.40 -6.62
C PHE A 226 -4.98 4.00 -5.70
N HIS A 227 -4.91 4.30 -4.39
CA HIS A 227 -5.91 3.83 -3.41
C HIS A 227 -6.75 4.96 -2.82
N ASP A 228 -8.06 4.75 -2.75
CA ASP A 228 -9.00 5.62 -2.04
C ASP A 228 -8.84 5.57 -0.52
N VAL A 229 -8.35 4.42 0.00
CA VAL A 229 -8.14 4.18 1.44
C VAL A 229 -6.75 3.62 1.68
N LEU A 230 -5.97 4.27 2.54
CA LEU A 230 -4.65 3.80 2.97
C LEU A 230 -4.62 3.48 4.45
N ILE A 231 -4.00 2.35 4.80
CA ILE A 231 -3.90 1.83 6.17
C ILE A 231 -2.42 1.60 6.47
N PHE A 232 -1.78 2.60 7.06
CA PHE A 232 -0.35 2.60 7.36
C PHE A 232 -0.02 1.86 8.68
N ASN A 233 1.16 1.23 8.73
CA ASN A 233 1.83 0.86 9.98
C ASN A 233 3.36 0.91 9.82
N THR A 234 4.04 1.30 10.88
CA THR A 234 5.44 0.94 11.09
C THR A 234 5.71 0.86 12.59
N GLY A 235 6.77 0.17 12.99
CA GLY A 235 7.15 0.05 14.40
C GLY A 235 8.00 -1.18 14.67
N HIS A 236 7.58 -2.37 14.21
CA HIS A 236 8.19 -3.63 14.68
C HIS A 236 9.70 -3.75 14.39
N TRP A 237 10.19 -3.12 13.32
CA TRP A 237 11.61 -3.16 12.94
C TRP A 237 12.48 -2.12 13.65
N TRP A 238 11.93 -0.98 14.10
CA TRP A 238 12.70 0.13 14.70
C TRP A 238 13.41 -0.26 16.00
N TRP A 239 12.84 -1.21 16.75
CA TRP A 239 13.38 -1.70 18.03
C TRP A 239 13.75 -3.18 18.00
N ALA A 240 14.12 -3.71 16.82
CA ALA A 240 14.49 -5.11 16.64
C ALA A 240 16.01 -5.28 16.37
N PRO A 241 16.82 -5.69 17.37
CA PRO A 241 18.25 -5.98 17.18
C PRO A 241 18.53 -7.08 16.15
N SER A 242 17.56 -7.96 15.88
CA SER A 242 17.60 -8.98 14.83
C SER A 242 17.34 -8.43 13.41
N LYS A 243 17.18 -7.11 13.27
CA LYS A 243 17.11 -6.34 12.01
C LYS A 243 18.24 -5.33 11.94
N PHE A 244 18.40 -4.54 13.00
CA PHE A 244 19.40 -3.49 13.13
C PHE A 244 20.13 -3.67 14.47
N ASP A 245 21.28 -4.33 14.46
CA ASP A 245 22.07 -4.54 15.67
C ASP A 245 22.68 -3.18 16.08
N PRO A 246 22.41 -2.65 17.29
CA PRO A 246 22.80 -1.28 17.66
C PRO A 246 24.32 -1.04 17.73
N ILE A 247 25.14 -2.09 17.65
CA ILE A 247 26.61 -2.02 17.67
C ILE A 247 27.18 -2.50 16.33
N ARG A 248 26.68 -3.62 15.80
CA ARG A 248 27.24 -4.29 14.61
C ARG A 248 26.66 -3.83 13.28
N SER A 249 25.40 -3.37 13.27
CA SER A 249 24.73 -2.85 12.07
C SER A 249 23.66 -1.81 12.43
N PRO A 250 24.04 -0.69 13.08
CA PRO A 250 23.10 0.31 13.59
C PRO A 250 22.33 1.01 12.48
N MET A 251 21.18 1.59 12.83
CA MET A 251 20.48 2.56 11.99
C MET A 251 21.30 3.86 11.97
N LEU A 252 21.63 4.33 10.77
CA LEU A 252 22.43 5.53 10.52
C LEU A 252 21.53 6.48 9.73
N PHE A 253 21.05 7.53 10.40
CA PHE A 253 20.03 8.41 9.86
C PHE A 253 20.62 9.50 8.97
N PHE A 254 19.96 9.75 7.83
CA PHE A 254 20.32 10.78 6.86
C PHE A 254 19.12 11.69 6.62
N GLU A 255 19.38 12.98 6.40
CA GLU A 255 18.39 13.93 5.85
C GLU A 255 19.06 14.70 4.70
N LYS A 256 18.34 14.94 3.60
CA LYS A 256 18.85 15.66 2.40
C LYS A 256 20.18 15.08 1.89
N GLY A 257 20.34 13.76 2.02
CA GLY A 257 21.54 13.01 1.63
C GLY A 257 22.77 13.17 2.55
N ARG A 258 22.67 13.85 3.69
CA ARG A 258 23.76 14.02 4.67
C ARG A 258 23.46 13.25 5.97
N PRO A 259 24.45 12.64 6.64
CA PRO A 259 24.23 11.94 7.90
C PRO A 259 23.87 12.94 9.02
N ILE A 260 22.91 12.58 9.86
CA ILE A 260 22.51 13.36 11.03
C ILE A 260 23.53 13.13 12.15
N VAL A 261 24.05 14.22 12.73
CA VAL A 261 25.07 14.21 13.78
C VAL A 261 24.63 15.17 14.91
N PRO A 262 24.62 14.76 16.19
CA PRO A 262 24.97 13.42 16.69
C PRO A 262 24.02 12.31 16.17
N PRO A 263 24.50 11.06 16.03
CA PRO A 263 23.67 9.95 15.55
C PRO A 263 22.42 9.74 16.42
N LEU A 264 21.27 9.61 15.78
CA LEU A 264 19.99 9.47 16.47
C LEU A 264 19.73 8.03 16.93
N LEU A 265 19.02 7.88 18.05
CA LEU A 265 18.41 6.62 18.44
C LEU A 265 17.13 6.35 17.63
N PRO A 266 16.71 5.08 17.43
CA PRO A 266 15.55 4.74 16.61
C PRO A 266 14.23 5.46 16.94
N PRO A 267 13.87 5.82 18.20
CA PRO A 267 12.68 6.63 18.47
C PRO A 267 12.71 7.99 17.76
N ALA A 268 13.81 8.75 17.89
CA ALA A 268 13.94 10.05 17.25
C ALA A 268 14.04 9.95 15.72
N GLY A 269 14.62 8.86 15.22
CA GLY A 269 14.60 8.54 13.78
C GLY A 269 13.18 8.26 13.25
N LEU A 270 12.34 7.58 14.04
CA LEU A 270 10.94 7.34 13.72
C LEU A 270 10.14 8.64 13.73
N ASP A 271 10.33 9.50 14.73
CA ASP A 271 9.64 10.80 14.82
C ASP A 271 9.95 11.68 13.60
N LEU A 272 11.23 11.78 13.18
CA LEU A 272 11.62 12.54 11.98
C LEU A 272 11.10 11.92 10.67
N ALA A 273 11.05 10.60 10.58
CA ALA A 273 10.45 9.91 9.44
C ALA A 273 8.95 10.22 9.35
N LEU A 274 8.20 10.06 10.44
CA LEU A 274 6.76 10.33 10.49
C LEU A 274 6.44 11.80 10.19
N GLN A 275 7.25 12.75 10.68
CA GLN A 275 7.12 14.17 10.33
C GLN A 275 7.27 14.40 8.83
N ASN A 276 8.32 13.87 8.19
CA ASN A 276 8.51 14.04 6.75
C ASN A 276 7.44 13.32 5.91
N MET A 277 6.94 12.16 6.36
CA MET A 277 5.88 11.43 5.67
C MET A 277 4.49 12.09 5.80
N THR A 278 4.23 12.86 6.86
CA THR A 278 2.90 13.46 7.11
C THR A 278 2.74 14.89 6.60
N PHE A 279 3.80 15.71 6.62
CA PHE A 279 3.71 17.12 6.21
C PHE A 279 3.97 17.40 4.72
N ARG A 280 4.44 16.41 3.95
CA ARG A 280 4.61 16.53 2.51
C ARG A 280 3.54 15.72 1.78
N ARG A 281 2.88 16.34 0.78
CA ARG A 281 2.18 15.57 -0.25
C ARG A 281 3.23 15.02 -1.20
N TRP A 282 3.19 13.71 -1.39
CA TRP A 282 3.98 12.94 -2.34
C TRP A 282 3.08 12.60 -3.53
#